data_AF-A0A352GN71-F1
#
_entry.id   AF-A0A352GN71-F1
#
_cell.length_a   1.000
_cell.length_b   1.000
_cell.length_c   1.000
_cell.angle_alpha   90.00
_cell.angle_beta   90.00
_cell.angle_gamma   90.00
#
_symmetry.space_group_name_H-M   'P 1'
#
loop_
_entity.id
_entity.type
_entity.pdbx_description
1 polymer ?
#
loop_
_entity_poly.entity_id
_entity_poly.type
_entity_poly.pdbx_seq_one_letter_code
_entity_poly.pdbx_strand_id
1 'polypeptide(L)'
;MPADAEYPVQLEAPDISPYKAGNTGIDYITSFEAAEPGPHVMITAVVHGNELCGAIALDWLMKLGVRPKRGRLSLGFMNVAAYGRF
;
A
#
# COMPACT_ATOMS: atom_id res chain seq x y z
N MET A 1 -10.80 32.98 3.26
CA MET A 1 -10.03 31.78 2.89
C MET A 1 -9.97 31.78 1.37
N PRO A 2 -8.79 31.82 0.72
CA PRO A 2 -8.77 31.76 -0.74
C PRO A 2 -9.39 30.43 -1.19
N ALA A 3 -10.08 30.47 -2.33
CA ALA A 3 -10.90 29.41 -2.89
C ALA A 3 -10.11 28.10 -3.06
N ASP A 4 -10.84 26.99 -2.98
CA ASP A 4 -10.33 25.65 -3.24
C ASP A 4 -9.44 25.61 -4.51
N ALA A 5 -8.19 25.23 -4.26
CA ALA A 5 -7.01 25.02 -5.09
C ALA A 5 -7.06 25.32 -6.61
N GLU A 6 -6.15 26.19 -7.05
CA GLU A 6 -5.66 26.33 -8.44
C GLU A 6 -5.13 25.03 -9.07
N TYR A 7 -5.00 23.94 -8.30
CA TYR A 7 -4.41 22.67 -8.72
C TYR A 7 -5.27 21.49 -8.22
N PRO A 8 -6.25 21.03 -9.02
CA PRO A 8 -7.07 19.88 -8.65
C PRO A 8 -6.22 18.60 -8.59
N VAL A 9 -6.55 17.70 -7.66
CA VAL A 9 -5.96 16.36 -7.61
C VAL A 9 -6.49 15.55 -8.80
N GLN A 10 -5.59 15.08 -9.66
CA GLN A 10 -5.90 14.30 -10.88
C GLN A 10 -5.59 12.80 -10.69
N LEU A 11 -5.66 12.30 -9.46
CA LEU A 11 -5.38 10.92 -9.11
C LEU A 11 -6.66 10.25 -8.59
N GLU A 12 -6.88 9.01 -9.00
CA GLU A 12 -7.95 8.16 -8.48
C GLU A 12 -7.41 7.23 -7.40
N ALA A 13 -8.16 7.11 -6.31
CA ALA A 13 -7.83 6.21 -5.21
C ALA A 13 -8.08 4.75 -5.65
N PRO A 14 -7.09 3.83 -5.59
CA PRO A 14 -7.33 2.42 -5.88
C PRO A 14 -8.22 1.76 -4.82
N ASP A 15 -9.02 0.78 -5.21
CA ASP A 15 -9.69 -0.09 -4.25
C ASP A 15 -8.67 -1.00 -3.57
N ILE A 16 -8.50 -0.82 -2.26
CA ILE A 16 -7.59 -1.62 -1.44
C ILE A 16 -8.29 -2.78 -0.72
N SER A 17 -9.62 -2.88 -0.81
CA SER A 17 -10.41 -3.93 -0.15
C SER A 17 -9.96 -5.37 -0.45
N PRO A 18 -9.46 -5.71 -1.67
CA PRO A 18 -8.97 -7.06 -1.94
C PRO A 18 -7.75 -7.47 -1.09
N TYR A 19 -7.00 -6.48 -0.57
CA TYR A 19 -5.80 -6.73 0.22
C TYR A 19 -6.08 -6.93 1.70
N LYS A 20 -7.34 -6.79 2.14
CA LYS A 20 -7.71 -6.86 3.56
C LYS A 20 -7.25 -8.13 4.25
N ALA A 21 -7.45 -9.30 3.65
CA ALA A 21 -7.11 -10.56 4.31
C ALA A 21 -5.60 -10.78 4.46
N GLY A 22 -4.79 -10.21 3.55
CA GLY A 22 -3.35 -10.45 3.50
C GLY A 22 -2.97 -11.94 3.51
N ASN A 23 -1.80 -12.26 4.08
CA ASN A 23 -1.38 -13.64 4.35
C ASN A 23 -0.68 -13.82 5.71
N THR A 24 -0.74 -12.79 6.56
CA THR A 24 -0.03 -12.76 7.85
C THR A 24 -0.95 -12.94 9.05
N GLY A 25 -2.28 -12.98 8.83
CA GLY A 25 -3.28 -12.89 9.89
C GLY A 25 -3.50 -11.48 10.43
N ILE A 26 -2.78 -10.48 9.89
CA ILE A 26 -2.99 -9.06 10.18
C ILE A 26 -3.63 -8.42 8.95
N ASP A 27 -4.76 -7.76 9.15
CA ASP A 27 -5.49 -7.10 8.07
C ASP A 27 -4.58 -6.13 7.30
N TYR A 28 -4.68 -6.17 5.97
CA TYR A 28 -3.93 -5.34 5.02
C TYR A 28 -2.40 -5.51 5.03
N ILE A 29 -1.87 -6.53 5.70
CA ILE A 29 -0.44 -6.85 5.69
C ILE A 29 -0.19 -8.18 4.96
N THR A 30 0.59 -8.10 3.88
CA THR A 30 1.04 -9.26 3.11
C THR A 30 2.56 -9.36 3.17
N SER A 31 3.10 -10.56 3.37
CA SER A 31 4.54 -10.81 3.45
C SER A 31 4.95 -11.98 2.56
N PHE A 32 6.08 -11.85 1.88
CA PHE A 32 6.65 -12.87 1.01
C PHE A 32 8.10 -13.12 1.41
N GLU A 33 8.51 -14.38 1.46
CA GLU A 33 9.90 -14.80 1.69
C GLU A 33 10.50 -15.43 0.44
N ALA A 34 11.79 -15.16 0.21
CA ALA A 34 12.59 -15.84 -0.79
C ALA A 34 13.30 -17.06 -0.19
N ALA A 35 13.76 -17.97 -1.03
CA ALA A 35 14.55 -19.12 -0.59
C ALA A 35 15.93 -18.72 -0.03
N GLU A 36 16.56 -17.69 -0.62
CA GLU A 36 17.86 -17.20 -0.15
C GLU A 36 17.72 -16.25 1.03
N PRO A 37 18.59 -16.37 2.07
CA PRO A 37 18.61 -15.43 3.18
C PRO A 37 19.00 -14.02 2.71
N GLY A 38 18.44 -13.01 3.36
CA GLY A 38 18.65 -11.61 3.01
C GLY A 38 17.90 -10.66 3.93
N PRO A 39 17.95 -9.34 3.66
CA PRO A 39 17.28 -8.34 4.48
C PRO A 39 15.75 -8.50 4.43
N HIS A 40 15.09 -8.02 5.48
CA HIS A 40 13.65 -7.83 5.48
C HIS A 40 13.33 -6.37 5.17
N VAL A 41 12.63 -6.13 4.07
CA VAL A 41 12.16 -4.81 3.65
C VAL A 41 10.65 -4.73 3.80
N MET A 42 10.16 -3.59 4.28
CA MET A 42 8.74 -3.28 4.34
C MET A 42 8.43 -2.02 3.53
N ILE A 43 7.43 -2.10 2.66
CA ILE A 43 6.88 -0.97 1.92
C ILE A 43 5.47 -0.72 2.43
N THR A 44 5.20 0.54 2.78
CA THR A 44 3.95 0.94 3.43
C THR A 44 3.31 2.08 2.66
N ALA A 45 1.99 2.09 2.60
CA ALA A 45 1.22 3.19 2.03
C ALA A 45 0.11 3.61 3.01
N VAL A 46 -0.47 4.79 2.73
CA VAL A 46 -1.69 5.25 3.42
C VAL A 46 -1.45 5.47 4.91
N VAL A 47 -0.34 6.13 5.27
CA VAL A 47 -0.14 6.59 6.66
C VAL A 47 -1.15 7.70 6.96
N HIS A 48 -1.33 8.62 6.02
CA HIS A 48 -2.47 9.52 5.93
C HIS A 48 -3.47 9.03 4.87
N GLY A 49 -4.76 9.27 5.10
CA GLY A 49 -5.84 8.75 4.24
C GLY A 49 -5.92 9.36 2.84
N ASN A 50 -5.39 10.56 2.64
CA ASN A 50 -5.45 11.31 1.38
C ASN A 50 -4.14 11.29 0.57
N GLU A 51 -3.15 10.48 0.95
CA GLU A 51 -1.86 10.36 0.26
C GLU A 51 -1.90 9.23 -0.80
N LEU A 52 -2.50 9.51 -1.95
CA LEU A 52 -2.88 8.50 -2.95
C LEU A 52 -1.70 7.84 -3.68
N CYS A 53 -0.59 8.56 -3.91
CA CYS A 53 0.53 8.05 -4.71
C CYS A 53 1.10 6.73 -4.17
N GLY A 54 1.22 6.61 -2.84
CA GLY A 54 1.67 5.39 -2.20
C GLY A 54 0.69 4.23 -2.37
N ALA A 55 -0.61 4.51 -2.27
CA ALA A 55 -1.66 3.49 -2.46
C ALA A 55 -1.64 2.95 -3.89
N ILE A 56 -1.54 3.84 -4.88
CA ILE A 56 -1.45 3.49 -6.31
C ILE A 56 -0.21 2.62 -6.58
N ALA A 57 0.96 3.05 -6.08
CA ALA A 57 2.20 2.29 -6.28
C ALA A 57 2.12 0.90 -5.62
N LEU A 58 1.60 0.81 -4.40
CA LEU A 58 1.51 -0.45 -3.67
C LEU A 58 0.49 -1.41 -4.30
N ASP A 59 -0.67 -0.91 -4.73
CA ASP A 59 -1.67 -1.67 -5.51
C ASP A 59 -1.04 -2.23 -6.79
N TRP A 60 -0.27 -1.42 -7.51
CA TRP A 60 0.42 -1.86 -8.73
C TRP A 60 1.44 -2.97 -8.46
N LEU A 61 2.28 -2.84 -7.42
CA LEU A 61 3.24 -3.89 -7.03
C LEU A 61 2.55 -5.20 -6.63
N MET A 62 1.42 -5.12 -5.92
CA MET A 62 0.62 -6.27 -5.54
C MET A 62 0.02 -6.98 -6.77
N LYS A 63 -0.58 -6.21 -7.70
CA LYS A 63 -1.15 -6.73 -8.96
C LYS A 63 -0.11 -7.38 -9.86
N LEU A 64 1.11 -6.84 -9.89
CA LEU A 64 2.24 -7.45 -10.60
C LEU A 64 2.79 -8.72 -9.90
N GLY A 65 2.33 -9.02 -8.69
CA GLY A 65 2.81 -10.17 -7.94
C GLY A 65 4.29 -10.07 -7.60
N VAL A 66 4.80 -8.86 -7.28
CA VAL A 66 6.22 -8.65 -6.94
C VAL A 66 6.64 -9.55 -5.78
N ARG A 67 7.84 -10.15 -5.90
CA ARG A 67 8.44 -11.03 -4.89
C ARG A 67 9.88 -10.63 -4.60
N PRO A 68 10.38 -10.81 -3.36
CA PRO A 68 11.77 -10.59 -3.05
C PRO A 68 12.65 -11.61 -3.78
N LYS A 69 13.84 -11.18 -4.24
CA LYS A 69 14.87 -12.10 -4.77
C LYS A 69 15.63 -12.81 -3.66
N ARG A 70 15.78 -12.16 -2.50
CA ARG A 70 16.39 -12.68 -1.27
C ARG A 70 15.79 -12.01 -0.05
N GLY A 71 15.78 -12.70 1.09
CA GLY A 71 15.19 -12.21 2.32
C GLY A 71 13.67 -12.14 2.25
N ARG A 72 13.09 -11.06 2.78
CA ARG A 72 11.64 -10.91 2.95
C ARG A 72 11.15 -9.55 2.46
N LEU A 73 9.97 -9.53 1.87
CA LEU A 73 9.25 -8.31 1.49
C LEU A 73 7.88 -8.29 2.15
N SER A 74 7.59 -7.28 2.95
CA SER A 74 6.25 -7.02 3.46
C SER A 74 5.66 -5.77 2.80
N LEU A 75 4.39 -5.84 2.45
CA LEU A 75 3.60 -4.80 1.80
C LEU A 75 2.39 -4.51 2.68
N GLY A 76 2.13 -3.24 2.99
CA GLY A 76 1.04 -2.90 3.91
C GLY A 76 0.33 -1.57 3.67
N PHE A 77 -0.97 -1.54 3.90
CA PHE A 77 -1.78 -0.32 4.00
C PHE A 77 -2.05 0.00 5.47
N MET A 78 -1.73 1.21 5.93
CA MET A 78 -1.66 1.51 7.36
C MET A 78 -2.97 2.05 7.95
N ASN A 79 -3.38 3.25 7.55
CA ASN A 79 -4.54 3.95 8.10
C ASN A 79 -5.76 3.80 7.20
N VAL A 80 -6.21 2.54 7.02
CA VAL A 80 -7.31 2.19 6.11
C VAL A 80 -8.63 2.87 6.50
N ALA A 81 -8.86 3.09 7.80
CA ALA A 81 -10.05 3.81 8.26
C ALA A 81 -10.05 5.29 7.84
N ALA A 82 -8.88 5.95 7.78
CA ALA A 82 -8.78 7.30 7.24
C ALA A 82 -8.92 7.28 5.72
N TYR A 83 -8.30 6.33 5.02
CA TYR A 83 -8.41 6.17 3.57
C TYR A 83 -9.85 6.07 3.09
N GLY A 84 -10.65 5.23 3.74
CA GLY A 84 -12.07 5.07 3.39
C GLY A 84 -12.98 6.26 3.68
N ARG A 85 -12.43 7.40 4.15
CA ARG A 85 -13.17 8.65 4.40
C ARG A 85 -12.84 9.77 3.40
N PHE A 86 -11.81 9.59 2.57
CA PHE A 86 -11.44 10.51 1.50
C PHE A 86 -11.91 9.94 0.15
#